data_AF-A0A7X0D9A8-F1
#
_entry.id   AF-A0A7X0D9A8-F1
#
_cell.length_a   1.000
_cell.length_b   1.000
_cell.length_c   1.000
_cell.angle_alpha   90.00
_cell.angle_beta   90.00
_cell.angle_gamma   90.00
#
_symmetry.space_group_name_H-M   'P 1'
#
loop_
_entity.id
_entity.type
_entity.pdbx_description
1 polymer ?
#
loop_
_entity_poly.entity_id
_entity_poly.type
_entity_poly.pdbx_seq_one_letter_code
_entity_poly.pdbx_strand_id
1 'polypeptide(L)' 'MLTHRDITLYEIEMNNLAYHGVLLRQFPFLGDCIIVRIFRGHESIVPHGDTEMRIGDRMIITRNM' A
#
# COMPACT_ATOMS: atom_id res chain seq x y z
N MET A 1 -13.77 -8.44 26.55
CA MET A 1 -12.53 -9.04 26.02
C MET A 1 -11.99 -8.08 24.98
N LEU A 2 -10.94 -7.31 25.27
CA LEU A 2 -10.28 -6.45 24.30
C LEU A 2 -9.23 -7.31 23.60
N THR A 3 -9.49 -7.74 22.37
CA THR A 3 -8.49 -8.48 21.59
C THR A 3 -7.41 -7.48 21.18
N HIS A 4 -6.28 -7.44 21.89
CA HIS A 4 -5.08 -6.77 21.39
C HIS A 4 -4.62 -7.54 20.16
N ARG A 5 -5.06 -7.10 18.98
CA ARG A 5 -4.49 -7.55 17.70
C ARG A 5 -3.28 -6.66 17.44
N ASP A 6 -2.11 -7.27 17.39
CA ASP A 6 -0.87 -6.56 17.05
C ASP A 6 -0.93 -6.19 15.56
N ILE A 7 -1.27 -4.94 15.27
CA ILE A 7 -1.26 -4.40 13.91
C ILE A 7 0.19 -4.01 13.59
N THR A 8 0.88 -4.84 12.81
CA THR A 8 2.23 -4.51 12.33
C THR A 8 2.13 -3.68 11.05
N LEU A 9 2.95 -2.63 10.99
CA LEU A 9 3.13 -1.80 9.80
C LEU A 9 4.46 -2.13 9.12
N TYR A 10 4.45 -2.23 7.80
CA TYR A 10 5.63 -2.43 6.97
C TYR A 10 5.71 -1.35 5.91
N GLU A 11 6.92 -0.91 5.59
CA GLU A 11 7.19 0.00 4.48
C GLU A 11 7.73 -0.80 3.29
N ILE A 12 7.16 -0.59 2.11
CA ILE A 12 7.59 -1.22 0.85
C ILE A 12 7.77 -0.15 -0.22
N GLU A 13 8.87 -0.21 -0.95
CA GLU A 13 9.11 0.63 -2.12
C GLU A 13 8.57 -0.02 -3.40
N MET A 14 7.83 0.75 -4.19
CA MET A 14 7.32 0.34 -5.50
C MET A 14 8.43 0.46 -6.55
N ASN A 15 9.19 -0.62 -6.72
CA ASN A 15 10.29 -0.71 -7.69
C ASN A 15 9.99 -1.65 -8.87
N ASN A 16 8.75 -2.15 -8.96
CA ASN A 16 8.36 -3.09 -10.01
C ASN A 16 7.66 -2.38 -11.17
N LEU A 17 8.38 -2.28 -12.30
CA LEU A 17 7.88 -1.65 -13.53
C LEU A 17 6.59 -2.26 -14.08
N ALA A 18 6.33 -3.55 -13.82
CA ALA A 18 5.09 -4.20 -14.27
C ALA A 18 3.83 -3.60 -13.62
N TYR A 19 3.99 -2.94 -12.47
CA TYR A 19 2.89 -2.29 -11.76
C TYR A 19 2.87 -0.78 -11.93
N HIS A 20 3.80 -0.21 -12.70
CA HIS A 20 3.79 1.23 -12.97
C HIS A 20 2.54 1.60 -13.78
N GLY A 21 1.80 2.60 -13.31
CA GLY A 21 0.55 3.03 -13.95
C GLY A 21 -0.67 2.19 -13.60
N VAL A 22 -0.51 1.10 -12.83
CA VAL A 22 -1.63 0.26 -12.42
C VAL A 22 -2.44 0.97 -11.33
N LEU A 23 -3.76 1.01 -11.49
CA LEU A 23 -4.67 1.52 -10.47
C LEU A 23 -4.80 0.52 -9.32
N LEU A 24 -4.90 0.98 -8.07
CA LEU A 24 -5.03 0.07 -6.91
C LEU A 24 -6.22 -0.88 -7.04
N ARG A 25 -7.33 -0.48 -7.67
CA ARG A 25 -8.47 -1.37 -7.93
C ARG A 25 -8.18 -2.52 -8.91
N GLN A 26 -7.14 -2.38 -9.72
CA GLN A 26 -6.69 -3.37 -10.71
C GLN A 26 -5.49 -4.17 -10.21
N PHE A 27 -4.95 -3.81 -9.05
CA PHE A 27 -3.78 -4.46 -8.49
C PHE A 27 -4.13 -5.92 -8.13
N PRO A 28 -3.31 -6.91 -8.53
CA PRO A 28 -3.57 -8.30 -8.19
C PRO A 28 -3.65 -8.44 -6.66
N PHE A 29 -4.72 -9.06 -6.19
CA PHE A 29 -5.10 -9.17 -4.79
C PHE A 29 -3.90 -9.33 -3.83
N LEU A 30 -3.76 -8.39 -2.89
CA LEU A 30 -2.62 -8.31 -1.96
C LEU A 30 -2.65 -9.35 -0.82
N GLY A 31 -3.59 -10.30 -0.83
CA GLY A 31 -3.86 -11.15 0.33
C GLY A 31 -4.57 -10.35 1.44
N ASP A 32 -4.23 -10.65 2.69
CA ASP A 32 -4.74 -9.95 3.89
C ASP A 32 -3.97 -8.66 4.21
N CYS A 33 -3.53 -7.93 3.18
CA CYS A 33 -2.76 -6.71 3.32
C CYS A 33 -3.58 -5.47 2.92
N ILE A 34 -3.43 -4.40 3.69
CA ILE A 34 -4.06 -3.10 3.43
C ILE A 34 -2.97 -2.06 3.27
N ILE A 35 -3.00 -1.31 2.16
CA ILE A 35 -2.16 -0.11 2.01
C ILE A 35 -2.82 1.02 2.81
N VAL A 36 -2.09 1.56 3.78
CA VAL A 36 -2.56 2.61 4.70
C VAL A 36 -2.24 4.00 4.14
N ARG A 37 -1.03 4.19 3.60
CA ARG A 37 -0.55 5.44 3.00
C ARG A 37 0.44 5.17 1.88
N ILE A 38 0.49 6.09 0.92
CA ILE A 38 1.52 6.14 -0.12
C ILE A 38 2.28 7.45 0.02
N PHE A 39 3.60 7.39 0.09
CA PHE A 39 4.47 8.55 0.06
C PHE A 39 5.11 8.67 -1.33
N ARG A 40 4.88 9.80 -1.99
CA ARG A 40 5.39 10.09 -3.33
C ARG A 40 6.16 11.40 -3.30
N GLY A 41 7.48 11.31 -3.34
CA GLY A 41 8.34 12.47 -3.07
C GLY A 41 8.04 13.05 -1.69
N HIS A 42 7.46 14.25 -1.64
CA HIS A 42 7.08 14.94 -0.40
C HIS A 42 5.59 14.84 -0.05
N GLU A 43 4.78 14.16 -0.87
CA GLU A 43 3.34 14.04 -0.68
C GLU A 43 2.98 12.78 0.11
N SER A 44 1.98 12.90 1.00
CA SER A 44 1.31 11.77 1.66
C SER A 44 -0.08 11.59 1.08
N ILE A 45 -0.29 10.47 0.38
CA ILE A 45 -1.49 10.14 -0.38
C ILE A 45 -2.30 9.11 0.42
N VAL A 46 -3.61 9.34 0.51
CA VAL A 46 -4.57 8.34 1.02
C VAL A 46 -4.95 7.41 -0.15
N PRO A 47 -4.75 6.09 -0.03
CA PRO A 47 -4.98 5.17 -1.13
C PRO A 47 -6.48 4.96 -1.38
N HIS A 48 -6.86 5.08 -2.64
CA HIS A 48 -8.20 4.80 -3.18
C HIS A 48 -8.07 3.93 -4.43
N GLY A 49 -9.18 3.36 -4.91
CA GLY A 49 -9.14 2.45 -6.06
C GLY A 49 -8.63 3.08 -7.36
N ASP A 50 -8.72 4.40 -7.51
CA ASP A 50 -8.17 5.22 -8.62
C ASP A 50 -6.76 5.73 -8.36
N THR A 51 -6.18 5.44 -7.20
CA THR A 51 -4.77 5.77 -6.96
C THR A 51 -3.90 4.92 -7.87
N GLU A 52 -3.08 5.58 -8.66
CA GLU A 52 -2.13 4.98 -9.60
C GLU A 52 -0.81 4.67 -8.87
N MET A 53 -0.28 3.46 -9.04
CA MET A 53 1.03 3.05 -8.54
C MET A 53 2.15 3.66 -9.39
N ARG A 54 3.11 4.34 -8.76
CA ARG A 54 4.27 4.94 -9.45
C ARG A 54 5.59 4.40 -8.91
N ILE A 55 6.59 4.33 -9.79
CA ILE A 55 7.94 3.93 -9.38
C ILE A 55 8.47 4.92 -8.35
N GLY A 56 9.07 4.40 -7.28
CA GLY A 56 9.56 5.19 -6.16
C GLY A 56 8.49 5.58 -5.13
N ASP A 57 7.24 5.14 -5.31
CA ASP A 57 6.26 5.23 -4.23
C ASP A 57 6.71 4.39 -3.04
N ARG A 58 6.60 4.94 -1.82
CA ARG A 58 6.78 4.18 -0.58
C ARG A 58 5.44 3.95 0.07
N MET A 59 5.06 2.69 0.19
CA MET A 59 3.75 2.27 0.67
C MET A 59 3.88 1.77 2.11
N ILE A 60 3.06 2.32 3.01
CA ILE A 60 2.87 1.74 4.33
C ILE A 60 1.75 0.73 4.23
N ILE A 61 2.06 -0.53 4.50
CA ILE A 61 1.08 -1.62 4.51
C ILE A 61 0.89 -2.14 5.93
N THR A 62 -0.29 -2.65 6.20
CA THR A 62 -0.56 -3.48 7.36
C THR A 62 -1.07 -4.85 6.93
N ARG A 63 -0.85 -5.85 7.77
CA ARG A 63 -1.34 -7.20 7.58
C ARG A 63 -1.98 -7.69 8.88
N ASN A 64 -3.13 -8.33 8.77
CA ASN A 64 -3.69 -9.08 9.89
C ASN A 64 -2.97 -10.43 9.94
N MET A 65 -2.23 -10.68 11.02
CA MET A 65 -1.72 -12.01 11.36
C MET A 65 -2.64 -12.70 12.36
#